data_AF-A0A6V7W9C8-F1
#
_entry.id   AF-A0A6V7W9C8-F1
#
_cell.length_a   1.000
_cell.length_b   1.000
_cell.length_c   1.000
_cell.angle_alpha   90.00
_cell.angle_beta   90.00
_cell.angle_gamma   90.00
#
_symmetry.space_group_name_H-M   'P 1'
#
loop_
_entity.id
_entity.type
_entity.pdbx_description
1 polymer ?
#
loop_
_entity_poly.entity_id
_entity_poly.type
_entity_poly.pdbx_seq_one_letter_code
_entity_poly.pdbx_strand_id
1 'polypeptide(L)'
;MLTNSKNNPEKDPVIFWYNGGPGCSSLLGLFTELGPYLLNKDGSKLIENPHSWNNNASVVLLNHLLGLDFLMQQMEMLPQMIILLLMIII
;
A
#
# COMPACT_ATOMS: atom_id res chain seq x y z
N MET A 1 0.31 0.94 5.37
CA MET A 1 -0.52 0.25 6.41
C MET A 1 0.40 -0.41 7.42
N LEU A 2 0.11 -0.33 8.72
CA LEU A 2 0.94 -0.89 9.80
C LEU A 2 0.27 -2.11 10.43
N THR A 3 1.04 -3.17 10.65
CA THR A 3 0.68 -4.30 11.51
C THR A 3 1.68 -4.38 12.65
N ASN A 4 1.22 -4.30 13.90
CA ASN A 4 2.11 -4.36 15.06
C ASN A 4 2.58 -5.80 15.32
N SER A 5 3.75 -5.95 15.94
CA SER A 5 4.22 -7.24 16.44
C SER A 5 3.19 -7.85 17.42
N LYS A 6 2.91 -9.14 17.27
CA LYS A 6 2.10 -9.92 18.21
C LYS A 6 2.86 -10.27 19.48
N ASN A 7 4.20 -10.27 19.45
CA ASN A 7 5.04 -10.66 20.59
C ASN A 7 5.34 -9.48 21.52
N ASN A 8 6.21 -8.55 21.12
CA ASN A 8 6.51 -7.34 21.89
C ASN A 8 6.69 -6.12 20.97
N PRO A 9 5.62 -5.36 20.67
CA PRO A 9 5.68 -4.28 19.69
C PRO A 9 6.59 -3.10 20.07
N GLU A 10 6.97 -2.96 21.34
CA GLU A 10 7.90 -1.92 21.79
C GLU A 10 9.38 -2.29 21.61
N LYS A 11 9.70 -3.59 21.55
CA LYS A 11 11.09 -4.10 21.48
C LYS A 11 11.41 -4.82 20.18
N ASP A 12 10.41 -5.42 19.56
CA ASP A 12 10.56 -6.17 18.32
C ASP A 12 10.87 -5.22 17.14
N PRO A 13 11.63 -5.68 16.14
CA PRO A 13 12.05 -4.84 15.03
C PRO A 13 10.88 -4.34 14.19
N VAL A 14 11.11 -3.23 13.48
CA VAL A 14 10.21 -2.73 12.44
C VAL A 14 10.73 -3.16 11.07
N ILE A 15 9.88 -3.81 10.28
CA ILE A 15 10.16 -4.21 8.91
C ILE A 15 9.39 -3.31 7.96
N PHE A 16 10.08 -2.68 7.02
CA PHE A 16 9.45 -2.02 5.88
C PHE A 16 9.31 -3.01 4.74
N TRP A 17 8.10 -3.15 4.21
CA TRP A 17 7.81 -4.05 3.10
C TRP A 17 7.18 -3.31 1.93
N TYR A 18 7.65 -3.65 0.74
CA TYR A 18 7.13 -3.17 -0.53
C TYR A 18 7.17 -4.32 -1.55
N ASN A 19 6.05 -4.56 -2.23
CA ASN A 19 6.02 -5.49 -3.36
C ASN A 19 6.61 -4.81 -4.60
N GLY A 20 7.49 -5.51 -5.33
CA GLY A 20 8.09 -5.02 -6.56
C GLY A 20 7.12 -4.95 -7.74
N GLY A 21 7.69 -4.74 -8.95
CA GLY A 21 6.92 -4.52 -10.17
C GLY A 21 6.34 -3.10 -10.26
N PRO A 22 6.18 -2.54 -11.47
CA PRO A 22 5.54 -1.24 -11.62
C PRO A 22 4.04 -1.33 -11.33
N GLY A 23 3.56 -0.54 -10.36
CA GLY A 23 2.12 -0.37 -10.09
C GLY A 23 1.46 -1.48 -9.25
N CYS A 24 2.19 -2.48 -8.77
CA CYS A 24 1.63 -3.48 -7.87
C CYS A 24 1.45 -2.91 -6.45
N SER A 25 0.33 -3.22 -5.82
CA SER A 25 0.06 -2.84 -4.43
C SER A 25 0.72 -3.82 -3.46
N SER A 26 1.40 -3.30 -2.44
CA SER A 26 1.95 -4.10 -1.34
C SER A 26 0.88 -4.75 -0.46
N LEU A 27 -0.39 -4.39 -0.66
CA LEU A 27 -1.52 -5.13 -0.09
C LEU A 27 -1.60 -6.57 -0.63
N LEU A 28 -1.07 -6.83 -1.83
CA LEU A 28 -0.99 -8.19 -2.36
C LEU A 28 -0.14 -9.05 -1.42
N GLY A 29 1.10 -8.65 -1.13
CA GLY A 29 1.96 -9.40 -0.22
C GLY A 29 1.39 -9.52 1.19
N LEU A 30 0.67 -8.51 1.68
CA LEU A 30 -0.05 -8.61 2.95
C LEU A 30 -1.05 -9.78 2.95
N PHE A 31 -1.89 -9.88 1.92
CA PHE A 31 -2.99 -10.85 1.91
C PHE A 31 -2.63 -12.20 1.27
N THR A 32 -1.46 -12.35 0.65
CA THR A 32 -1.09 -13.61 -0.02
C THR A 32 0.25 -14.18 0.43
N GLU A 33 1.07 -13.42 1.16
CA GLU A 33 2.44 -13.84 1.51
C GLU A 33 2.70 -13.77 3.02
N LEU A 34 2.75 -12.57 3.59
CA LEU A 34 3.41 -12.32 4.89
C LEU A 34 2.51 -11.79 6.00
N GLY A 35 1.28 -11.39 5.68
CA GLY A 35 0.39 -10.75 6.64
C GLY A 35 -0.19 -11.71 7.69
N PRO A 36 -0.85 -11.14 8.72
CA PRO A 36 -1.50 -11.91 9.79
C PRO A 36 -2.65 -12.78 9.30
N TYR A 37 -3.26 -12.42 8.17
CA TYR A 37 -4.32 -13.16 7.53
C TYR A 37 -4.10 -13.22 6.03
N LEU A 38 -4.31 -14.40 5.45
CA LEU A 38 -4.24 -14.64 4.02
C LEU A 38 -5.64 -14.82 3.43
N LEU A 39 -5.81 -14.43 2.17
CA LEU A 39 -7.00 -14.79 1.40
C LEU A 39 -7.02 -16.30 1.15
N ASN A 40 -8.19 -16.91 1.33
CA ASN A 40 -8.42 -18.27 0.90
C ASN A 40 -8.44 -18.37 -0.64
N LYS A 41 -8.43 -19.59 -1.19
CA LYS A 41 -8.29 -19.83 -2.63
C LYS A 41 -9.34 -19.13 -3.52
N ASP A 42 -10.54 -18.92 -2.99
CA ASP A 42 -11.64 -18.26 -3.71
C ASP A 42 -11.74 -16.75 -3.40
N GLY A 43 -10.86 -16.22 -2.53
CA GLY A 43 -10.82 -14.82 -2.13
C GLY A 43 -11.99 -14.35 -1.26
N SER A 44 -12.87 -15.24 -0.81
CA SER A 44 -14.07 -14.88 -0.04
C SER A 44 -13.83 -14.72 1.46
N LYS A 45 -12.73 -15.26 1.98
CA LYS A 45 -12.44 -15.29 3.42
C LYS A 45 -10.97 -15.04 3.72
N LEU A 46 -10.74 -14.44 4.88
CA LEU A 46 -9.43 -14.33 5.50
C LEU A 46 -9.20 -15.52 6.44
N ILE A 47 -8.05 -16.17 6.30
CA ILE A 47 -7.58 -17.28 7.13
C ILE A 47 -6.35 -16.81 7.88
N GLU A 48 -6.24 -17.13 9.17
CA GLU A 48 -5.07 -16.78 9.96
C GLU A 48 -3.78 -17.40 9.38
N ASN A 49 -2.73 -16.59 9.32
CA ASN A 49 -1.39 -17.02 8.92
C ASN A 49 -0.55 -17.38 10.15
N PRO A 50 -0.28 -18.66 10.42
CA PRO A 50 0.59 -19.05 11.53
C PRO A 50 2.05 -18.60 11.31
N HIS A 51 2.44 -18.30 10.07
CA HIS A 51 3.78 -17.85 9.69
C HIS A 51 3.85 -16.36 9.36
N SER A 52 2.90 -15.57 9.89
CA SER A 52 2.90 -14.12 9.70
C SER A 52 4.20 -13.49 10.17
N TRP A 53 4.72 -12.56 9.37
CA TRP A 53 5.91 -11.80 9.74
C TRP A 53 5.66 -10.93 10.96
N ASN A 54 4.39 -10.55 11.21
CA ASN A 54 4.04 -9.80 12.39
C ASN A 54 4.04 -10.61 13.70
N ASN A 55 4.42 -11.89 13.67
CA ASN A 55 4.59 -12.67 14.90
C ASN A 55 5.74 -12.13 15.78
N ASN A 56 6.80 -11.58 15.18
CA ASN A 56 8.00 -11.12 15.89
C ASN A 56 8.55 -9.78 15.35
N ALA A 57 7.75 -9.03 14.62
CA ALA A 57 8.11 -7.72 14.07
C ALA A 57 6.87 -6.86 13.84
N SER A 58 7.01 -5.55 13.87
CA SER A 58 5.98 -4.65 13.35
C SER A 58 6.24 -4.43 11.85
N VAL A 59 5.27 -4.70 10.99
CA VAL A 59 5.44 -4.57 9.53
C VAL A 59 4.72 -3.34 9.00
N VAL A 60 5.47 -2.45 8.36
CA VAL A 60 4.98 -1.26 7.66
C VAL A 60 4.96 -1.53 6.16
N LEU A 61 3.77 -1.56 5.58
CA LEU A 61 3.56 -1.69 4.14
C LEU A 61 3.65 -0.33 3.47
N LEU A 62 4.55 -0.24 2.50
CA LEU A 62 4.76 0.92 1.63
C LEU A 62 4.15 0.64 0.26
N ASN A 63 3.30 1.53 -0.23
CA ASN A 63 2.85 1.52 -1.62
C ASN A 63 3.57 2.63 -2.39
N HIS A 64 4.15 2.27 -3.54
CA HIS A 64 4.71 3.25 -4.47
C HIS A 64 3.57 3.93 -5.24
N LEU A 65 2.98 4.97 -4.65
CA LEU A 65 1.93 5.76 -5.28
C LEU A 65 2.47 6.74 -6.35
N LEU A 66 3.79 6.77 -6.56
CA LEU A 66 4.50 7.78 -7.36
C LEU A 66 4.03 7.90 -8.83
N GLY A 67 3.24 6.94 -9.35
CA GLY A 67 2.58 7.07 -10.65
C GLY A 67 1.11 7.49 -10.56
N LEU A 68 0.34 6.84 -9.69
CA LEU A 68 -1.12 7.03 -9.65
C LEU A 68 -1.50 8.39 -9.07
N ASP A 69 -0.87 8.82 -7.99
CA ASP A 69 -1.16 10.11 -7.35
C ASP A 69 -0.68 11.27 -8.23
N PHE A 70 0.48 11.13 -8.89
CA PHE A 70 0.97 12.11 -9.85
C PHE A 70 0.02 12.26 -11.05
N LEU A 71 -0.46 11.14 -11.61
CA LEU A 71 -1.43 11.17 -12.70
C LEU A 71 -2.78 11.75 -12.26
N MET A 72 -3.28 11.38 -11.07
CA MET A 72 -4.52 11.97 -10.52
C MET A 72 -4.37 13.48 -10.30
N GLN A 73 -3.25 13.92 -9.72
CA GLN A 73 -2.97 15.34 -9.49
C GLN A 73 -2.79 16.11 -10.80
N GLN A 74 -2.14 15.51 -11.81
CA GLN A 74 -2.03 16.09 -13.15
C GLN A 74 -3.41 16.19 -13.84
N MET A 75 -4.28 15.20 -13.69
CA MET A 75 -5.64 15.23 -14.24
C MET A 75 -6.53 16.29 -13.58
N GLU A 76 -6.36 16.56 -12.28
CA GLU A 76 -7.05 17.65 -11.57
C GLU A 76 -6.54 19.05 -11.99
N MET A 77 -5.25 19.18 -12.30
CA MET A 77 -4.65 20.46 -12.73
C MET A 77 -4.94 20.80 -14.20
N LEU A 78 -5.21 19.82 -15.06
CA LEU A 78 -5.48 20.03 -16.48
C LEU A 78 -6.65 21.00 -16.76
N PRO A 79 -7.84 20.87 -16.15
CA PRO A 79 -8.92 21.83 -16.37
C PRO A 79 -8.57 23.24 -15.85
N GLN A 80 -7.81 23.35 -14.75
CA GLN A 80 -7.37 24.64 -14.20
C GLN A 80 -6.37 25.34 -15.14
N MET A 81 -5.46 24.59 -15.75
CA MET A 81 -4.52 25.11 -16.76
C MET A 81 -5.25 25.57 -18.02
N ILE A 82 -6.26 24.83 -18.49
CA ILE A 82 -7.07 25.22 -19.64
C ILE A 82 -7.83 26.52 -19.36
N ILE A 83 -8.43 26.65 -18.17
CA ILE A 83 -9.11 27.88 -17.74
C ILE A 83 -8.14 29.05 -17.70
N LEU A 84 -6.94 28.88 -17.13
CA LEU A 84 -5.92 29.92 -17.07
C LEU A 84 -5.44 30.35 -18.47
N LEU A 85 -5.24 29.41 -19.40
CA LEU A 85 -4.90 29.69 -20.80
C LEU A 85 -6.01 30.46 -21.51
N LEU A 86 -7.28 30.09 -21.30
CA LEU A 86 -8.42 30.82 -21.85
C LEU A 86 -8.52 32.24 -21.27
N MET A 87 -8.21 32.44 -20.00
CA MET A 87 -8.21 33.78 -19.36
C MET A 87 -7.08 34.69 -19.84
N ILE A 88 -6.00 34.13 -20.40
CA ILE A 88 -4.87 34.92 -20.95
C ILE A 88 -5.11 35.30 -22.42
N ILE A 89 -6.03 34.60 -23.11
CA ILE A 89 -6.34 34.81 -24.54
C ILE A 89 -7.54 35.77 -24.75
N ILE A 90 -8.22 36.19 -23.67
CA ILE A 90 -9.30 37.19 -23.66
C ILE A 90 -8.76 38.50 -23.10
#